data_AF-A0A534AID4-F1
#
_entry.id   AF-A0A534AID4-F1
#
_cell.length_a   1.000
_cell.length_b   1.000
_cell.length_c   1.000
_cell.angle_alpha   90.00
_cell.angle_beta   90.00
_cell.angle_gamma   90.00
#
_symmetry.space_group_name_H-M   'P 1'
#
loop_
_entity.id
_entity.type
_entity.pdbx_description
1 polymer ?
#
loop_
_entity_poly.entity_id
_entity_poly.type
_entity_poly.pdbx_seq_one_letter_code
_entity_poly.pdbx_strand_id
1 'polypeptide(L)'
;MPDLLRRALVVAGCLVLLVAPGAVGQAPTEAPLPIPAEAQAGPHFDPVAATDAYLATVRADQRARSDAYFEGGYWLLLWDFLASTAVYLLLLATGWSARMRDLAERVTRVRPLQTFLYWLQFLVVTFTMLFPLTAYEGFIREHAYGLATHRFGSWFGDELKTLAV
;
A
#
# COMPACT_ATOMS: atom_id res chain seq x y z
N MET A 1 40.67 -32.18 11.50
CA MET A 1 39.30 -32.14 12.06
C MET A 1 39.21 -31.36 13.40
N PRO A 2 39.69 -30.09 13.49
CA PRO A 2 39.21 -29.20 14.57
C PRO A 2 38.60 -27.87 14.08
N ASP A 3 38.65 -27.56 12.78
CA ASP A 3 38.27 -26.24 12.24
C ASP A 3 36.76 -26.04 12.02
N LEU A 4 35.97 -27.11 12.19
CA LEU A 4 34.51 -27.07 12.06
C LEU A 4 33.77 -26.76 13.38
N LEU A 5 34.47 -26.81 14.52
CA LEU A 5 33.91 -26.45 15.84
C LEU A 5 34.10 -24.97 16.22
N ARG A 6 34.98 -24.23 15.53
CA ARG A 6 35.14 -22.76 15.73
C ARG A 6 34.13 -21.92 14.96
N ARG A 7 33.45 -22.49 13.96
CA ARG A 7 32.45 -21.77 13.13
C ARG A 7 31.02 -21.83 13.68
N ALA A 8 30.76 -22.70 14.66
CA ALA A 8 29.46 -22.80 15.34
C ALA A 8 29.32 -21.86 16.57
N LEU A 9 30.41 -21.21 17.00
CA LEU A 9 30.44 -20.27 18.13
C LEU A 9 30.55 -18.79 17.69
N VAL A 10 30.00 -18.45 16.52
CA VAL A 10 29.80 -17.04 16.08
C VAL A 10 28.31 -16.68 15.99
N VAL A 11 27.40 -17.62 16.29
CA VAL A 11 25.93 -17.43 16.21
C VAL A 11 25.31 -16.91 17.53
N ALA A 12 26.10 -16.69 18.59
CA ALA A 12 25.58 -16.18 19.87
C ALA A 12 26.43 -15.00 20.36
N GLY A 13 26.23 -13.83 19.76
CA GLY A 13 26.97 -12.61 20.07
C GLY A 13 26.06 -11.40 20.15
N CYS A 14 25.40 -11.25 21.30
CA CYS A 14 24.89 -9.99 21.86
C CYS A 14 24.03 -9.10 20.94
N LEU A 15 22.73 -9.36 21.05
CA LEU A 15 21.70 -8.33 21.21
C LEU A 15 22.22 -7.13 22.03
N VAL A 16 22.52 -6.02 21.37
CA VAL A 16 22.41 -4.69 21.96
C VAL A 16 21.52 -3.90 21.00
N LEU A 17 20.22 -3.88 21.32
CA LEU A 17 19.31 -2.89 20.77
C LEU A 17 19.87 -1.52 21.17
N LEU A 18 20.25 -0.73 20.17
CA LEU A 18 20.43 0.70 20.33
C LEU A 18 19.04 1.33 20.52
N VAL A 19 18.53 1.32 21.74
CA VAL A 19 17.37 2.14 22.11
C VAL A 19 17.85 3.58 22.12
N ALA A 20 17.73 4.26 20.99
CA ALA A 20 17.75 5.72 20.98
C ALA A 20 16.63 6.18 21.94
N PRO A 21 16.86 7.14 22.85
CA PRO A 21 15.80 7.79 23.56
C PRO A 21 15.01 8.60 22.53
N GLY A 22 14.07 7.95 21.84
CA GLY A 22 13.01 8.63 21.15
C GLY A 22 12.33 9.49 22.22
N ALA A 23 12.22 10.79 21.95
CA ALA A 23 11.37 11.66 22.74
C ALA A 23 10.02 10.96 22.89
N VAL A 24 9.69 10.53 24.11
CA VAL A 24 8.33 10.13 24.43
C VAL A 24 7.52 11.39 24.22
N GLY A 25 6.90 11.52 23.05
CA GLY A 25 5.88 12.52 22.84
C GLY A 25 4.87 12.29 23.94
N GLN A 26 4.61 13.32 24.76
CA GLN A 26 3.49 13.28 25.69
C GLN A 26 2.26 12.91 24.87
N ALA A 27 1.73 11.71 25.11
CA ALA A 27 0.42 11.36 24.61
C ALA A 27 -0.51 12.49 25.05
N PRO A 28 -1.28 13.09 24.12
CA PRO A 28 -2.31 14.04 24.50
C PRO A 28 -3.10 13.45 25.66
N THR A 29 -3.35 14.22 26.72
CA THR A 29 -4.23 13.77 27.81
C THR A 29 -5.60 13.53 27.18
N GLU A 30 -5.85 12.26 26.84
CA GLU A 30 -7.00 11.84 26.07
C GLU A 30 -8.22 12.01 26.97
N ALA A 31 -9.13 12.89 26.58
CA ALA A 31 -10.40 13.03 27.27
C ALA A 31 -11.08 11.65 27.32
N PRO A 32 -11.69 11.25 28.45
CA PRO A 32 -12.38 9.97 28.54
C PRO A 32 -13.34 9.83 27.35
N LEU A 33 -13.20 8.76 26.58
CA LEU A 33 -14.11 8.48 25.47
C LEU A 33 -15.53 8.43 26.05
N PRO A 34 -16.50 9.17 25.47
CA PRO A 34 -17.87 9.15 25.96
C PRO A 34 -18.46 7.76 25.69
N ILE A 35 -18.56 6.93 26.73
CA ILE A 35 -19.17 5.60 26.65
C ILE A 35 -20.69 5.75 26.86
N PRO A 36 -21.54 5.40 25.88
CA PRO A 36 -22.98 5.39 26.05
C PRO A 36 -23.40 4.50 27.22
N ALA A 37 -24.51 4.83 27.88
CA ALA A 37 -24.97 4.07 29.05
C ALA A 37 -25.24 2.59 28.72
N GLU A 38 -25.73 2.33 27.51
CA GLU A 38 -26.03 0.99 26.98
C GLU A 38 -24.76 0.18 26.67
N ALA A 39 -23.62 0.85 26.48
CA ALA A 39 -22.32 0.24 26.21
C ALA A 39 -21.48 -0.02 27.47
N GLN A 40 -22.04 0.23 28.66
CA GLN A 40 -21.37 -0.04 29.94
C GLN A 40 -21.36 -1.54 30.24
N ALA A 41 -20.23 -2.06 30.69
CA ALA A 41 -20.10 -3.47 31.05
C ALA A 41 -20.98 -3.82 32.26
N GLY A 42 -21.76 -4.90 32.16
CA GLY A 42 -22.63 -5.35 33.24
C GLY A 42 -23.22 -6.74 33.04
N PRO A 43 -23.93 -7.29 34.04
CA PRO A 43 -24.48 -8.65 34.02
C PRO A 43 -25.49 -8.94 32.89
N HIS A 44 -26.01 -7.90 32.24
CA HIS A 44 -27.01 -7.95 31.17
C HIS A 44 -26.55 -7.17 29.92
N PHE A 45 -25.26 -7.21 29.61
CA PHE A 45 -24.70 -6.56 28.44
C PHE A 45 -25.31 -7.12 27.14
N ASP A 46 -25.93 -6.25 26.35
CA ASP A 46 -26.40 -6.57 25.00
C ASP A 46 -25.41 -5.99 23.98
N PRO A 47 -24.67 -6.84 23.24
CA PRO A 47 -23.69 -6.37 22.27
C PRO A 47 -24.30 -5.56 21.12
N VAL A 48 -25.55 -5.84 20.73
CA VAL A 48 -26.22 -5.12 19.63
C VAL A 48 -26.60 -3.72 20.11
N ALA A 49 -27.30 -3.61 21.25
CA ALA A 49 -27.68 -2.31 21.81
C ALA A 49 -26.46 -1.43 22.15
N ALA A 50 -25.38 -2.03 22.69
CA ALA A 50 -24.13 -1.33 22.93
C ALA A 50 -23.48 -0.81 21.64
N THR A 51 -23.50 -1.62 20.57
CA THR A 51 -22.95 -1.24 19.25
C THR A 51 -23.77 -0.12 18.63
N ASP A 52 -25.10 -0.22 18.65
CA ASP A 52 -25.99 0.81 18.11
C ASP A 52 -25.83 2.14 18.86
N ALA A 53 -25.75 2.09 20.20
CA ALA A 53 -25.51 3.27 21.02
C ALA A 53 -24.13 3.89 20.72
N TYR A 54 -23.10 3.08 20.49
CA TYR A 54 -21.80 3.56 20.05
C TYR A 54 -21.85 4.18 18.65
N LEU A 55 -22.47 3.52 17.67
CA LEU A 55 -22.60 4.04 16.31
C LEU A 55 -23.42 5.35 16.27
N ALA A 56 -24.38 5.52 17.17
CA ALA A 56 -25.13 6.76 17.32
C ALA A 56 -24.29 7.95 17.79
N THR A 57 -23.10 7.71 18.38
CA THR A 57 -22.15 8.80 18.70
C THR A 57 -21.46 9.36 17.45
N VAL A 58 -21.43 8.61 16.35
CA VAL A 58 -20.82 9.04 15.08
C VAL A 58 -21.80 9.98 14.37
N ARG A 59 -21.35 11.20 14.10
CA ARG A 59 -22.16 12.16 13.36
C ARG A 59 -22.51 11.63 11.96
N ALA A 60 -23.76 11.84 11.54
CA ALA A 60 -24.26 11.37 10.25
C ALA A 60 -23.41 11.86 9.05
N ASP A 61 -22.88 13.08 9.10
CA ASP A 61 -22.00 13.62 8.04
C ASP A 61 -20.66 12.87 7.94
N GLN A 62 -20.09 12.46 9.08
CA GLN A 62 -18.85 11.69 9.12
C GLN A 62 -19.08 10.27 8.63
N ARG A 63 -20.20 9.65 9.02
CA ARG A 63 -20.59 8.32 8.55
C ARG A 63 -20.78 8.31 7.04
N ALA A 64 -21.55 9.26 6.49
CA ALA A 64 -21.77 9.35 5.04
C ALA A 64 -20.47 9.58 4.26
N ARG A 65 -19.54 10.40 4.80
CA ARG A 65 -18.23 10.63 4.18
C ARG A 65 -17.36 9.36 4.18
N SER A 66 -17.37 8.63 5.29
CA SER A 66 -16.68 7.34 5.42
C SER A 66 -17.27 6.31 4.45
N ASP A 67 -18.58 6.15 4.43
CA ASP A 67 -19.28 5.21 3.55
C ASP A 67 -18.95 5.51 2.08
N ALA A 68 -19.01 6.77 1.65
CA ALA A 68 -18.63 7.17 0.29
C ALA A 68 -17.17 6.88 -0.05
N TYR A 69 -16.25 7.06 0.91
CA TYR A 69 -14.86 6.69 0.74
C TYR A 69 -14.72 5.18 0.53
N PHE A 70 -15.26 4.36 1.42
CA PHE A 70 -15.11 2.90 1.34
C PHE A 70 -15.82 2.29 0.13
N GLU A 71 -17.05 2.72 -0.16
CA GLU A 71 -17.79 2.27 -1.34
C GLU A 71 -17.06 2.61 -2.64
N GLY A 72 -16.49 3.83 -2.71
CA GLY A 72 -15.62 4.20 -3.82
C GLY A 72 -14.42 3.27 -3.97
N GLY A 73 -13.85 2.78 -2.86
CA GLY A 73 -12.76 1.80 -2.87
C GLY A 73 -13.15 0.46 -3.47
N TYR A 74 -14.37 -0.02 -3.22
CA TYR A 74 -14.86 -1.26 -3.84
C TYR A 74 -15.01 -1.13 -5.35
N TRP A 75 -15.46 0.03 -5.82
CA TRP A 75 -15.52 0.31 -7.26
C TRP A 75 -14.14 0.41 -7.89
N LEU A 76 -13.16 0.97 -7.19
CA LEU A 76 -11.78 1.05 -7.68
C LEU A 76 -11.15 -0.32 -7.87
N LEU A 77 -11.42 -1.28 -7.00
CA LEU A 77 -10.97 -2.66 -7.19
C LEU A 77 -11.45 -3.26 -8.53
N LEU A 78 -12.69 -2.97 -8.94
CA LEU A 78 -13.19 -3.35 -10.26
C LEU A 78 -12.44 -2.60 -11.38
N TRP A 79 -12.23 -1.29 -11.23
CA TRP A 79 -11.52 -0.49 -12.23
C TRP A 79 -10.05 -0.88 -12.38
N ASP A 80 -9.35 -1.23 -11.31
CA ASP A 80 -8.00 -1.79 -11.31
C ASP A 80 -7.94 -3.06 -12.15
N PHE A 81 -8.88 -3.97 -11.89
CA PHE A 81 -9.00 -5.21 -12.65
C PHE A 81 -9.23 -4.93 -14.13
N LEU A 82 -10.20 -4.06 -14.46
CA LEU A 82 -10.54 -3.72 -15.84
C LEU A 82 -9.39 -3.02 -16.57
N ALA A 83 -8.75 -2.02 -15.94
CA ALA A 83 -7.64 -1.27 -16.51
C ALA A 83 -6.43 -2.18 -16.74
N SER A 84 -6.04 -2.98 -15.75
CA SER A 84 -4.93 -3.93 -15.87
C SER A 84 -5.20 -4.97 -16.98
N THR A 85 -6.43 -5.49 -17.02
CA THR A 85 -6.84 -6.46 -18.05
C THR A 85 -6.81 -5.83 -19.44
N ALA A 86 -7.33 -4.61 -19.60
CA ALA A 86 -7.31 -3.88 -20.86
C ALA A 86 -5.87 -3.61 -21.32
N VAL A 87 -4.97 -3.20 -20.42
CA VAL A 87 -3.55 -3.00 -20.73
C VAL A 87 -2.88 -4.29 -21.18
N TYR A 88 -3.10 -5.41 -20.47
CA TYR A 88 -2.50 -6.69 -20.86
C TYR A 88 -3.07 -7.24 -22.17
N LEU A 89 -4.38 -7.12 -22.39
CA LEU A 89 -5.00 -7.48 -23.67
C LEU A 89 -4.48 -6.60 -24.80
N LEU A 90 -4.27 -5.31 -24.57
CA LEU A 90 -3.66 -4.40 -25.54
C LEU A 90 -2.24 -4.84 -25.90
N LEU A 91 -1.40 -5.12 -24.90
CA LEU A 91 -0.03 -5.60 -25.13
C LEU A 91 0.01 -6.92 -25.90
N LEU A 92 -0.94 -7.82 -25.62
CA LEU A 92 -1.09 -9.09 -26.31
C LEU A 92 -1.57 -8.90 -27.75
N ALA A 93 -2.68 -8.19 -27.95
CA ALA A 93 -3.31 -7.99 -29.26
C ALA A 93 -2.41 -7.21 -30.23
N THR A 94 -1.65 -6.24 -29.73
CA THR A 94 -0.71 -5.47 -30.54
C THR A 94 0.63 -6.19 -30.76
N GLY A 95 0.92 -7.25 -30.00
CA GLY A 95 2.22 -7.92 -30.00
C GLY A 95 3.37 -7.04 -29.45
N TRP A 96 3.06 -6.01 -28.65
CA TRP A 96 4.08 -5.12 -28.10
C TRP A 96 5.07 -5.85 -27.19
N SER A 97 4.60 -6.81 -26.39
CA SER A 97 5.48 -7.64 -25.56
C SER A 97 6.51 -8.42 -26.39
N ALA A 98 6.11 -8.98 -27.54
CA ALA A 98 7.04 -9.64 -28.46
C ALA A 98 8.09 -8.67 -29.00
N ARG A 99 7.68 -7.45 -29.38
CA ARG A 99 8.62 -6.42 -29.84
C ARG A 99 9.62 -5.99 -28.76
N MET A 100 9.22 -5.91 -27.49
CA MET A 100 10.12 -5.62 -26.38
C MET A 100 11.20 -6.69 -26.20
N ARG A 101 10.80 -7.97 -26.33
CA ARG A 101 11.73 -9.10 -26.29
C ARG A 101 12.70 -9.05 -27.47
N ASP A 102 12.18 -8.86 -28.68
CA ASP A 102 13.00 -8.80 -29.88
C ASP A 102 14.00 -7.62 -29.83
N LEU A 103 13.60 -6.48 -29.23
CA LEU A 103 14.50 -5.36 -28.97
C LEU A 103 15.59 -5.73 -27.97
N ALA A 104 15.24 -6.37 -26.85
CA ALA A 104 16.21 -6.81 -25.85
C ALA A 104 17.24 -7.80 -26.41
N GLU A 105 16.80 -8.75 -27.25
CA GLU A 105 17.68 -9.70 -27.94
C GLU A 105 18.61 -9.03 -28.96
N ARG A 106 18.17 -7.94 -29.59
CA ARG A 106 19.00 -7.15 -30.52
C ARG A 106 20.06 -6.32 -29.79
N VAL A 107 19.73 -5.81 -28.60
CA VAL A 107 20.64 -4.94 -27.82
C VAL A 107 21.80 -5.73 -27.22
N THR A 108 21.57 -6.96 -26.79
CA THR A 108 22.60 -7.77 -26.13
C THR A 108 22.46 -9.25 -26.44
N ARG A 109 23.60 -9.96 -26.50
CA ARG A 109 23.65 -11.43 -26.62
C ARG A 109 23.64 -12.15 -25.26
N VAL A 110 23.76 -11.40 -24.16
CA VAL A 110 23.85 -11.95 -22.80
C VAL A 110 22.43 -12.18 -22.27
N ARG A 111 22.03 -13.46 -22.17
CA ARG A 111 20.67 -13.88 -21.77
C ARG A 111 20.12 -13.18 -20.51
N PRO A 112 20.82 -13.09 -19.36
CA PRO A 112 20.27 -12.41 -18.19
C PRO A 112 20.02 -10.91 -18.43
N LEU A 113 20.86 -10.26 -19.26
CA LEU A 113 20.66 -8.86 -19.60
C LEU A 113 19.46 -8.68 -20.56
N GLN A 114 19.19 -9.64 -21.45
CA GLN A 114 17.97 -9.62 -22.27
C GLN A 114 16.71 -9.66 -21.40
N THR A 115 16.67 -10.55 -20.41
CA THR A 115 15.55 -10.65 -19.47
C THR A 115 15.36 -9.36 -18.67
N PHE A 116 16.46 -8.80 -18.16
CA PHE A 116 16.41 -7.52 -17.43
C PHE A 116 15.89 -6.37 -18.31
N LEU A 117 16.39 -6.23 -19.54
CA LEU A 117 15.95 -5.20 -20.46
C LEU A 117 14.47 -5.38 -20.87
N TYR A 118 14.02 -6.61 -21.10
CA TYR A 118 12.61 -6.90 -21.35
C TYR A 118 11.76 -6.48 -20.15
N TRP A 119 12.15 -6.88 -18.93
CA TRP A 119 11.44 -6.55 -17.71
C TRP A 119 11.35 -5.04 -17.50
N LEU A 120 12.45 -4.31 -17.70
CA LEU A 120 12.49 -2.86 -17.59
C LEU A 120 11.54 -2.17 -18.59
N GLN A 121 11.53 -2.61 -19.85
CA GLN A 121 10.61 -2.10 -20.85
C GLN A 121 9.15 -2.36 -20.47
N PHE A 122 8.85 -3.60 -20.06
CA PHE A 122 7.52 -4.00 -19.63
C PHE A 122 7.03 -3.15 -18.46
N LEU A 123 7.87 -2.99 -17.43
CA LEU A 123 7.60 -2.17 -16.24
C LEU A 123 7.28 -0.72 -16.62
N VAL A 124 8.10 -0.08 -17.48
CA VAL A 124 7.89 1.31 -17.90
C VAL A 124 6.56 1.46 -18.64
N VAL A 125 6.24 0.52 -19.54
CA VAL A 125 4.99 0.57 -20.31
C VAL A 125 3.78 0.38 -19.41
N THR A 126 3.77 -0.62 -18.55
CA THR A 126 2.64 -0.88 -17.65
C THR A 126 2.48 0.24 -16.64
N PHE A 127 3.57 0.73 -16.04
CA PHE A 127 3.54 1.89 -15.14
C PHE A 127 2.93 3.10 -15.85
N THR A 128 3.41 3.45 -17.05
CA THR A 128 2.90 4.62 -17.77
C THR A 128 1.42 4.50 -18.12
N MET A 129 0.97 3.31 -18.52
CA MET A 129 -0.43 3.08 -18.91
C MET A 129 -1.38 3.09 -17.70
N LEU A 130 -0.95 2.57 -16.56
CA LEU A 130 -1.76 2.49 -15.34
C LEU A 130 -1.61 3.73 -14.44
N PHE A 131 -0.57 4.53 -14.64
CA PHE A 131 -0.27 5.72 -13.84
C PHE A 131 -1.45 6.67 -13.66
N PRO A 132 -2.30 6.97 -14.67
CA PRO A 132 -3.45 7.84 -14.46
C PRO A 132 -4.41 7.34 -13.37
N LEU A 133 -4.63 6.03 -13.31
CA LEU A 133 -5.47 5.41 -12.28
C LEU A 133 -4.75 5.44 -10.92
N THR A 134 -3.48 5.04 -10.88
CA THR A 134 -2.64 5.10 -9.66
C THR A 134 -2.60 6.51 -9.06
N ALA A 135 -2.46 7.54 -9.89
CA ALA A 135 -2.45 8.94 -9.44
C ALA A 135 -3.83 9.41 -8.96
N TYR A 136 -4.91 8.95 -9.59
CA TYR A 136 -6.25 9.23 -9.12
C TYR A 136 -6.48 8.64 -7.73
N GLU A 137 -6.10 7.39 -7.53
CA GLU A 137 -6.35 6.66 -6.28
C GLU A 137 -5.44 7.11 -5.15
N GLY A 138 -4.12 7.09 -5.38
CA GLY A 138 -3.12 7.32 -4.34
C GLY A 138 -2.83 8.79 -4.04
N PHE A 139 -3.21 9.71 -4.93
CA PHE A 139 -2.97 11.14 -4.74
C PHE A 139 -4.27 11.95 -4.75
N ILE A 140 -5.00 11.98 -5.87
CA ILE A 140 -6.14 12.89 -6.03
C ILE A 140 -7.26 12.57 -5.03
N ARG A 141 -7.66 11.30 -4.94
CA ARG A 141 -8.73 10.85 -4.05
C ARG A 141 -8.33 11.02 -2.59
N GLU A 142 -7.13 10.63 -2.20
CA GLU A 142 -6.64 10.82 -0.83
C GLU A 142 -6.66 12.30 -0.39
N HIS A 143 -6.31 13.23 -1.29
CA HIS A 143 -6.40 14.66 -1.00
C HIS A 143 -7.85 15.17 -0.94
N ALA A 144 -8.74 14.66 -1.80
CA ALA A 144 -10.16 15.02 -1.78
C ALA A 144 -10.83 14.61 -0.44
N TYR A 145 -10.39 13.50 0.15
CA TYR A 145 -10.85 13.05 1.48
C TYR A 145 -10.03 13.63 2.64
N GLY A 146 -8.97 14.40 2.38
CA GLY A 146 -8.12 15.01 3.40
C GLY A 146 -7.29 13.98 4.19
N LEU A 147 -7.04 12.81 3.59
CA LEU A 147 -6.28 11.71 4.18
C LEU A 147 -4.78 11.83 3.87
N ALA A 148 -4.41 12.48 2.77
CA ALA A 148 -3.03 12.77 2.40
C ALA A 148 -2.65 14.23 2.65
N THR A 149 -1.40 14.45 3.10
CA THR A 149 -0.82 15.79 3.36
C THR A 149 0.47 16.04 2.58
N HIS A 150 1.02 15.00 1.93
CA HIS A 150 2.26 15.10 1.16
C HIS A 150 2.07 15.88 -0.15
N ARG A 151 3.16 16.42 -0.72
CA ARG A 151 3.11 17.08 -2.04
C ARG A 151 3.27 16.05 -3.16
N PHE A 152 2.76 16.37 -4.35
CA PHE A 152 2.84 15.49 -5.54
C PHE A 152 4.25 14.96 -5.80
N GLY A 153 5.28 15.81 -5.73
CA GLY A 153 6.66 15.37 -5.97
C GLY A 153 7.20 14.37 -4.94
N SER A 154 6.75 14.48 -3.68
CA SER A 154 7.12 13.50 -2.64
C SER A 154 6.43 12.17 -2.90
N TRP A 155 5.11 12.20 -3.14
CA TRP A 155 4.31 11.02 -3.46
C TRP A 155 4.81 10.30 -4.71
N PHE A 156 5.03 11.05 -5.80
CA PHE A 156 5.56 10.49 -7.05
C PHE A 156 6.97 9.95 -6.88
N GLY A 157 7.80 10.58 -6.04
CA GLY A 157 9.10 10.06 -5.69
C GLY A 157 9.02 8.73 -4.93
N ASP A 158 7.99 8.53 -4.11
CA ASP A 158 7.73 7.25 -3.44
C ASP A 158 7.21 6.20 -4.43
N GLU A 159 6.34 6.56 -5.37
CA GLU A 159 5.93 5.68 -6.47
C GLU A 159 7.11 5.24 -7.34
N LEU A 160 8.08 6.12 -7.61
CA LEU A 160 9.29 5.71 -8.33
C LEU A 160 10.16 4.75 -7.53
N LYS A 161 10.12 4.80 -6.19
CA LYS A 161 10.84 3.84 -5.34
C LYS A 161 10.13 2.48 -5.33
N THR A 162 8.80 2.43 -5.39
CA THR A 162 8.07 1.14 -5.46
C THR A 162 8.43 0.35 -6.73
N LEU A 163 8.79 1.04 -7.82
CA LEU A 163 9.30 0.41 -9.05
C LEU A 163 10.67 -0.27 -8.89
N ALA A 164 11.45 0.09 -7.87
CA ALA A 164 12.82 -0.38 -7.68
C ALA A 164 12.95 -1.57 -6.70
N VAL A 165 11.86 -1.94 -6.01
CA VAL A 165 11.80 -3.02 -5.01
C VAL A 165 11.11 -4.25 -5.60
#